data_AF-A0A0D7AVI3-F1
#
_entry.id   AF-A0A0D7AVI3-F1
#
_cell.length_a   1.000
_cell.length_b   1.000
_cell.length_c   1.000
_cell.angle_alpha   90.00
_cell.angle_beta   90.00
_cell.angle_gamma   90.00
#
_symmetry.space_group_name_H-M   'P 1'
#
loop_
_entity.id
_entity.type
_entity.pdbx_description
1 polymer ?
#
loop_
_entity_poly.entity_id
_entity_poly.type
_entity_poly.pdbx_seq_one_letter_code
_entity_poly.pdbx_strand_id
1 'polypeptide(L)'
;MATQDIEIDEISAPHFQMDSWIERGAQWKDTPAYVADAWYSELVIPADALEYIPDPTDSVKNMLHARIPEIDNGFSLYPIPAYFNCHEKPSSTVTSAQIMGLLRRKIPSSNLLDKLIEAAPQEWLNGKKGFLVDPRLPSARPVPFWALSALRRLVKLSTAHADYVVAQSTISTQCQSPEMQTCFRQFHCTLLQYP
;
A
#
# COMPACT_ATOMS: atom_id res chain seq x y z
N MET A 1 -45.05 -26.85 33.84
CA MET A 1 -44.61 -25.48 33.49
C MET A 1 -43.99 -25.59 32.11
N ALA A 2 -44.61 -24.99 31.10
CA ALA A 2 -44.14 -25.05 29.72
C ALA A 2 -43.09 -23.96 29.52
N THR A 3 -41.87 -24.35 29.15
CA THR A 3 -40.82 -23.45 28.68
C THR A 3 -41.23 -22.95 27.30
N GLN A 4 -41.50 -21.66 27.21
CA GLN A 4 -41.80 -20.99 25.95
C GLN A 4 -40.46 -20.59 25.34
N ASP A 5 -40.00 -21.37 24.36
CA ASP A 5 -38.79 -21.07 23.62
C ASP A 5 -39.01 -19.76 22.83
N ILE A 6 -38.27 -18.72 23.21
CA ILE A 6 -38.23 -17.47 22.47
C ILE A 6 -37.38 -17.75 21.24
N GLU A 7 -38.03 -17.93 20.08
CA GLU A 7 -37.38 -17.83 18.77
C GLU A 7 -36.81 -16.41 18.65
N ILE A 8 -35.53 -16.27 18.96
CA ILE A 8 -34.77 -15.09 18.60
C ILE A 8 -34.59 -15.20 17.09
N ASP A 9 -35.42 -14.50 16.34
CA ASP A 9 -35.19 -14.27 14.91
C ASP A 9 -33.75 -13.77 14.77
N GLU A 10 -32.91 -14.61 14.15
CA GLU A 10 -31.53 -14.27 13.82
C GLU A 10 -31.60 -13.05 12.88
N ILE A 11 -31.47 -11.86 13.45
CA ILE A 11 -31.42 -10.60 12.70
C ILE A 11 -30.18 -10.70 11.82
N SER A 12 -30.38 -11.19 10.60
CA SER A 12 -29.34 -11.32 9.60
C SER A 12 -28.70 -9.96 9.42
N ALA A 13 -27.39 -9.88 9.66
CA ALA A 13 -26.65 -8.63 9.53
C ALA A 13 -26.92 -8.03 8.14
N PRO A 14 -27.16 -6.71 8.04
CA PRO A 14 -27.46 -6.08 6.76
C PRO A 14 -26.31 -6.32 5.78
N HIS A 15 -26.62 -6.95 4.65
CA HIS A 15 -25.65 -7.21 3.59
C HIS A 15 -25.47 -5.94 2.72
N PHE A 16 -24.23 -5.65 2.35
CA PHE A 16 -23.94 -4.54 1.45
C PHE A 16 -24.54 -4.79 0.07
N GLN A 17 -25.44 -3.93 -0.37
CA GLN A 17 -26.00 -3.93 -1.73
C GLN A 17 -25.46 -2.73 -2.50
N MET A 18 -24.63 -3.00 -3.50
CA MET A 18 -23.92 -1.98 -4.27
C MET A 18 -24.88 -0.92 -4.87
N ASP A 19 -25.99 -1.34 -5.48
CA ASP A 19 -26.95 -0.46 -6.17
C ASP A 19 -27.71 0.52 -5.24
N SER A 20 -27.70 0.23 -3.93
CA SER A 20 -28.34 1.04 -2.90
C SER A 20 -27.45 2.18 -2.40
N TRP A 21 -26.14 2.11 -2.66
CA TRP A 21 -25.15 3.04 -2.10
C TRP A 21 -24.37 3.80 -3.16
N ILE A 22 -23.97 3.13 -4.24
CA ILE A 22 -23.11 3.69 -5.28
C ILE A 22 -23.91 4.66 -6.17
N GLU A 23 -23.33 5.83 -6.47
CA GLU A 23 -23.91 6.92 -7.27
C GLU A 23 -25.20 7.55 -6.71
N ARG A 24 -25.52 7.30 -5.43
CA ARG A 24 -26.73 7.84 -4.78
C ARG A 24 -26.54 9.19 -4.06
N GLY A 25 -25.36 9.79 -4.18
CA GLY A 25 -25.01 11.04 -3.46
C GLY A 25 -24.77 10.85 -1.96
N ALA A 26 -24.59 9.60 -1.52
CA ALA A 26 -24.24 9.27 -0.14
C ALA A 26 -22.90 9.92 0.25
N GLN A 27 -22.80 10.34 1.51
CA GLN A 27 -21.59 10.91 2.07
C GLN A 27 -20.87 9.86 2.91
N TRP A 28 -19.56 9.72 2.72
CA TRP A 28 -18.75 8.72 3.41
C TRP A 28 -18.83 8.84 4.93
N LYS A 29 -18.89 10.07 5.46
CA LYS A 29 -19.02 10.33 6.91
C LYS A 29 -20.31 9.76 7.55
N ASP A 30 -21.36 9.57 6.76
CA ASP A 30 -22.68 9.12 7.21
C ASP A 30 -22.91 7.63 6.91
N THR A 31 -21.86 6.93 6.50
CA THR A 31 -21.91 5.56 5.98
C THR A 31 -21.86 4.53 7.12
N PRO A 32 -22.75 3.52 7.13
CA PRO A 32 -22.77 2.50 8.17
C PRO A 32 -21.59 1.53 8.03
N ALA A 33 -21.26 0.83 9.13
CA ALA A 33 -20.09 -0.04 9.23
C ALA A 33 -20.00 -1.09 8.10
N TYR A 34 -21.11 -1.74 7.72
CA TYR A 34 -21.09 -2.77 6.68
C TYR A 34 -20.71 -2.25 5.28
N VAL A 35 -20.98 -0.97 4.99
CA VAL A 35 -20.53 -0.32 3.74
C VAL A 35 -19.05 0.02 3.86
N ALA A 36 -18.60 0.43 5.06
CA ALA A 36 -17.18 0.66 5.30
C ALA A 36 -16.37 -0.64 5.16
N ASP A 37 -16.88 -1.76 5.67
CA ASP A 37 -16.28 -3.08 5.51
C ASP A 37 -16.19 -3.50 4.03
N ALA A 38 -17.25 -3.23 3.25
CA ALA A 38 -17.25 -3.47 1.81
C ALA A 38 -16.16 -2.64 1.11
N TRP A 39 -15.99 -1.36 1.46
CA TRP A 39 -14.88 -0.54 0.96
C TRP A 39 -13.51 -1.08 1.37
N TYR A 40 -13.32 -1.47 2.63
CA TYR A 40 -12.04 -2.04 3.07
C TYR A 40 -11.70 -3.34 2.35
N SER A 41 -12.71 -4.11 1.91
CA SER A 41 -12.49 -5.30 1.08
C SER A 41 -11.89 -4.97 -0.30
N GLU A 42 -12.23 -3.80 -0.88
CA GLU A 42 -11.65 -3.32 -2.15
C GLU A 42 -10.17 -2.92 -2.02
N LEU A 43 -9.69 -2.68 -0.79
CA LEU A 43 -8.30 -2.35 -0.50
C LEU A 43 -7.41 -3.58 -0.27
N VAL A 44 -8.00 -4.79 -0.19
CA VAL A 44 -7.26 -6.03 0.01
C VAL A 44 -6.44 -6.36 -1.23
N ILE A 45 -5.12 -6.50 -1.06
CA ILE A 45 -4.20 -6.86 -2.15
C ILE A 45 -4.44 -8.33 -2.51
N PRO A 46 -4.78 -8.66 -3.77
CA PRO A 46 -4.97 -10.03 -4.21
C PRO A 46 -3.69 -10.87 -4.06
N ALA A 47 -3.84 -12.17 -3.80
CA ALA A 47 -2.72 -13.09 -3.59
C ALA A 47 -1.72 -13.04 -4.76
N ASP A 48 -2.21 -13.07 -6.00
CA ASP A 48 -1.38 -12.99 -7.21
C ASP A 48 -0.53 -11.71 -7.26
N ALA A 49 -1.01 -10.60 -6.68
CA ALA A 49 -0.26 -9.35 -6.63
C ALA A 49 0.79 -9.34 -5.50
N LEU A 50 0.57 -10.10 -4.42
CA LEU A 50 1.53 -10.24 -3.33
C LEU A 50 2.82 -10.94 -3.78
N GLU A 51 2.76 -11.83 -4.77
CA GLU A 51 3.96 -12.49 -5.33
C GLU A 51 5.01 -11.51 -5.88
N TYR A 52 4.58 -10.29 -6.24
CA TYR A 52 5.45 -9.26 -6.82
C TYR A 52 5.86 -8.18 -5.81
N ILE A 53 5.31 -8.21 -4.60
CA ILE A 53 5.62 -7.27 -3.53
C ILE A 53 6.50 -8.03 -2.52
N PRO A 54 7.70 -7.53 -2.18
CA PRO A 54 8.56 -8.20 -1.21
C PRO A 54 7.84 -8.50 0.10
N ASP A 55 8.01 -9.72 0.60
CA ASP A 55 7.35 -10.17 1.83
C ASP A 55 8.07 -9.57 3.04
N PRO A 56 7.37 -9.08 4.08
CA PRO A 56 8.00 -8.62 5.32
C PRO A 56 8.89 -9.67 6.01
N THR A 57 8.70 -10.95 5.71
CA THR A 57 9.49 -12.08 6.21
C THR A 57 10.69 -12.42 5.32
N ASP A 58 10.85 -11.76 4.17
CA ASP A 58 12.02 -11.93 3.31
C ASP A 58 13.31 -11.53 4.03
N SER A 59 14.41 -12.19 3.66
CA SER A 59 15.73 -11.78 4.16
C SER A 59 16.07 -10.37 3.68
N VAL A 60 16.80 -9.60 4.51
CA VAL A 60 17.30 -8.26 4.15
C VAL A 60 18.02 -8.29 2.79
N LYS A 61 18.81 -9.35 2.53
CA LYS A 61 19.49 -9.54 1.24
C LYS A 61 18.51 -9.58 0.07
N ASN A 62 17.41 -10.34 0.18
CA ASN A 62 16.40 -10.42 -0.87
C ASN A 62 15.67 -9.08 -1.05
N MET A 63 15.34 -8.40 0.05
CA MET A 63 14.71 -7.09 0.01
C MET A 63 15.57 -6.04 -0.71
N LEU A 64 16.90 -6.08 -0.53
CA LEU A 64 17.84 -5.18 -1.22
C LEU A 64 18.01 -5.51 -2.70
N HIS A 65 17.79 -6.76 -3.11
CA HIS A 65 17.81 -7.15 -4.51
C HIS A 65 16.47 -6.93 -5.21
N ALA A 66 15.39 -6.71 -4.47
CA ALA A 66 14.09 -6.39 -5.03
C ALA A 66 14.15 -5.06 -5.77
N ARG A 67 13.59 -5.02 -6.99
CA ARG A 67 13.45 -3.78 -7.74
C ARG A 67 12.31 -2.96 -7.16
N ILE A 68 12.64 -2.06 -6.25
CA ILE A 68 11.68 -1.13 -5.65
C ILE A 68 11.62 0.12 -6.54
N PRO A 69 10.43 0.54 -6.99
CA PRO A 69 10.32 1.76 -7.78
C PRO A 69 10.68 3.01 -6.97
N GLU A 70 11.20 4.01 -7.65
CA GLU A 70 11.54 5.30 -7.05
C GLU A 70 10.28 6.07 -6.65
N ILE A 71 10.36 6.83 -5.56
CA ILE A 71 9.30 7.76 -5.16
C ILE A 71 9.36 8.99 -6.07
N ASP A 72 8.20 9.42 -6.58
CA ASP A 72 8.05 10.68 -7.28
C ASP A 72 8.14 11.84 -6.27
N ASN A 73 9.25 12.56 -6.35
CA ASN A 73 9.48 13.79 -5.57
C ASN A 73 8.88 15.03 -6.25
N GLY A 74 8.21 14.88 -7.39
CA GLY A 74 7.55 15.97 -8.10
C GLY A 74 6.34 16.51 -7.33
N PHE A 75 6.09 17.80 -7.51
CA PHE A 75 4.83 18.41 -7.05
C PHE A 75 3.70 17.94 -7.96
N SER A 76 2.67 17.33 -7.39
CA SER A 76 1.43 17.11 -8.12
C SER A 76 0.67 18.43 -8.25
N LEU A 77 0.46 18.86 -9.49
CA LEU A 77 -0.36 20.02 -9.84
C LEU A 77 -1.84 19.63 -10.04
N TYR A 78 -2.16 18.34 -9.99
CA TYR A 78 -3.50 17.84 -10.28
C TYR A 78 -4.32 17.75 -9.00
N PRO A 79 -5.61 18.14 -9.04
CA PRO A 79 -6.49 17.97 -7.91
C PRO A 79 -6.76 16.48 -7.66
N ILE A 80 -6.95 16.09 -6.40
CA ILE A 80 -7.17 14.68 -6.00
C ILE A 80 -8.28 13.99 -6.81
N PRO A 81 -9.45 14.59 -7.09
CA PRO A 81 -10.49 13.97 -7.91
C PRO A 81 -10.04 13.61 -9.34
N ALA A 82 -9.03 14.29 -9.90
CA ALA A 82 -8.54 13.97 -11.25
C ALA A 82 -7.91 12.57 -11.33
N TYR A 83 -7.42 12.02 -10.21
CA TYR A 83 -6.90 10.67 -10.12
C TYR A 83 -8.01 9.61 -10.15
N PHE A 84 -9.26 9.98 -9.89
CA PHE A 84 -10.41 9.07 -9.94
C PHE A 84 -11.31 9.34 -11.14
N ASN A 85 -10.88 10.16 -12.10
CA ASN A 85 -11.67 10.54 -13.27
C ASN A 85 -11.73 9.45 -14.35
N CYS A 86 -11.87 8.19 -13.93
CA CYS A 86 -12.09 7.10 -14.86
C CYS A 86 -13.40 6.36 -14.55
N HIS A 87 -14.25 6.30 -15.58
CA HIS A 87 -15.46 5.48 -15.57
C HIS A 87 -15.22 4.07 -16.13
N GLU A 88 -14.04 3.83 -16.71
CA GLU A 88 -13.64 2.51 -17.19
C GLU A 88 -13.36 1.58 -16.01
N LYS A 89 -14.01 0.42 -16.00
CA LYS A 89 -13.80 -0.58 -14.97
C LYS A 89 -12.41 -1.20 -15.17
N PRO A 90 -11.53 -1.21 -14.15
CA PRO A 90 -10.29 -1.97 -14.25
C PRO A 90 -10.60 -3.45 -14.52
N SER A 91 -9.70 -4.14 -15.23
CA SER A 91 -9.84 -5.58 -15.48
C SER A 91 -10.15 -6.32 -14.18
N SER A 92 -11.16 -7.20 -14.20
CA SER A 92 -11.51 -8.04 -13.04
C SER A 92 -10.43 -9.05 -12.73
N THR A 93 -9.66 -9.47 -13.73
CA THR A 93 -8.49 -10.31 -13.56
C THR A 93 -7.26 -9.43 -13.35
N VAL A 94 -6.57 -9.66 -12.24
CA VAL A 94 -5.25 -9.08 -12.02
C VAL A 94 -4.26 -9.78 -12.94
N THR A 95 -3.69 -9.04 -13.87
CA THR A 95 -2.66 -9.57 -14.76
C THR A 95 -1.28 -9.19 -14.25
N SER A 96 -0.29 -10.08 -14.46
CA SER A 96 1.12 -9.77 -14.22
C SER A 96 1.55 -8.48 -14.93
N ALA A 97 1.01 -8.21 -16.13
CA ALA A 97 1.26 -6.98 -16.87
C ALA A 97 0.79 -5.71 -16.13
N GLN A 98 -0.36 -5.75 -15.45
CA GLN A 98 -0.85 -4.62 -14.64
C GLN A 98 0.02 -4.39 -13.42
N ILE A 99 0.41 -5.46 -12.72
CA ILE A 99 1.27 -5.38 -11.54
C ILE A 99 2.66 -4.84 -11.95
N MET A 100 3.25 -5.39 -13.00
CA MET A 100 4.51 -4.90 -13.55
C MET A 100 4.40 -3.46 -14.06
N GLY A 101 3.25 -3.07 -14.61
CA GLY A 101 2.97 -1.70 -15.01
C GLY A 101 2.94 -0.73 -13.83
N LEU A 102 2.40 -1.17 -12.68
CA LEU A 102 2.45 -0.43 -11.42
C LEU A 102 3.89 -0.29 -10.92
N LEU A 103 4.65 -1.40 -10.91
CA LEU A 103 6.03 -1.44 -10.41
C LEU A 103 7.05 -0.72 -11.29
N ARG A 104 6.75 -0.49 -12.57
CA ARG A 104 7.62 0.26 -13.49
C ARG A 104 7.46 1.78 -13.37
N ARG A 105 6.41 2.25 -12.69
CA ARG A 105 6.13 3.67 -12.55
C ARG A 105 6.75 4.19 -11.26
N LYS A 106 7.02 5.50 -11.23
CA LYS A 106 7.37 6.17 -9.98
C LYS A 106 6.18 6.09 -9.03
N ILE A 107 6.47 5.84 -7.76
CA ILE A 107 5.45 5.74 -6.71
C ILE A 107 5.06 7.16 -6.32
N PRO A 108 3.77 7.50 -6.22
CA PRO A 108 3.38 8.80 -5.68
C PRO A 108 3.96 9.02 -4.27
N SER A 109 4.25 10.28 -3.92
CA SER A 109 4.76 10.60 -2.58
C SER A 109 3.78 10.16 -1.47
N SER A 110 4.29 9.90 -0.26
CA SER A 110 3.43 9.47 0.87
C SER A 110 2.27 10.42 1.10
N ASN A 111 2.51 11.74 1.07
CA ASN A 111 1.48 12.76 1.26
C ASN A 111 0.37 12.65 0.20
N LEU A 112 0.75 12.47 -1.07
CA LEU A 112 -0.22 12.30 -2.15
C LEU A 112 -1.01 10.99 -1.98
N LEU A 113 -0.34 9.88 -1.64
CA LEU A 113 -1.02 8.61 -1.36
C LEU A 113 -1.99 8.72 -0.18
N ASP A 114 -1.61 9.38 0.91
CA ASP A 114 -2.48 9.55 2.07
C ASP A 114 -3.74 10.36 1.68
N LYS A 115 -3.60 11.43 0.89
CA LYS A 115 -4.74 12.19 0.34
C LYS A 115 -5.61 11.37 -0.62
N LEU A 116 -5.00 10.53 -1.46
CA LEU A 116 -5.73 9.64 -2.35
C LEU A 116 -6.52 8.61 -1.54
N ILE A 117 -5.91 7.99 -0.52
CA ILE A 117 -6.56 7.01 0.36
C ILE A 117 -7.70 7.65 1.15
N GLU A 118 -7.55 8.90 1.59
CA GLU A 118 -8.59 9.65 2.29
C GLU A 118 -9.79 9.98 1.39
N ALA A 119 -9.55 10.34 0.13
CA ALA A 119 -10.60 10.68 -0.83
C ALA A 119 -11.26 9.46 -1.49
N ALA A 120 -10.54 8.35 -1.62
CA ALA A 120 -10.99 7.17 -2.35
C ALA A 120 -12.33 6.57 -1.89
N PRO A 121 -12.69 6.52 -0.59
CA PRO A 121 -13.99 5.99 -0.16
C PRO A 121 -15.17 6.81 -0.70
N GLN A 122 -15.04 8.14 -0.73
CA GLN A 122 -16.07 9.01 -1.28
C GLN A 122 -16.15 8.85 -2.80
N GLU A 123 -15.01 8.72 -3.48
CA GLU A 123 -14.99 8.49 -4.93
C GLU A 123 -15.56 7.12 -5.31
N TRP A 124 -15.33 6.10 -4.48
CA TRP A 124 -15.97 4.79 -4.63
C TRP A 124 -17.49 4.90 -4.50
N LEU A 125 -18.00 5.60 -3.47
CA LEU A 125 -19.44 5.91 -3.37
C LEU A 125 -19.96 6.71 -4.56
N ASN A 126 -19.14 7.56 -5.17
CA ASN A 126 -19.49 8.31 -6.38
C ASN A 126 -19.46 7.45 -7.67
N GLY A 127 -19.29 6.12 -7.57
CA GLY A 127 -19.31 5.20 -8.71
C GLY A 127 -17.98 5.00 -9.39
N LYS A 128 -16.89 5.57 -8.88
CA LYS A 128 -15.56 5.35 -9.44
C LYS A 128 -15.13 3.92 -9.15
N LYS A 129 -14.74 3.19 -10.19
CA LYS A 129 -14.39 1.75 -10.11
C LYS A 129 -12.89 1.50 -9.95
N GLY A 130 -12.09 2.55 -9.93
CA GLY A 130 -10.65 2.49 -9.81
C GLY A 130 -10.04 3.87 -9.84
N PHE A 131 -8.71 3.93 -9.78
CA PHE A 131 -7.96 5.16 -9.84
C PHE A 131 -6.87 5.09 -10.91
N LEU A 132 -6.46 6.24 -11.43
CA LEU A 132 -5.32 6.43 -12.30
C LEU A 132 -4.16 6.91 -11.45
N VAL A 133 -3.02 6.23 -11.55
CA VAL A 133 -1.81 6.59 -10.77
C VAL A 133 -1.26 7.96 -11.15
N ASP A 134 -1.40 8.35 -12.43
CA ASP A 134 -0.84 9.60 -12.92
C ASP A 134 -1.69 10.20 -14.07
N PRO A 135 -2.39 11.32 -13.84
CA PRO A 135 -3.16 12.00 -14.89
C PRO A 135 -2.28 12.59 -16.01
N ARG A 136 -0.95 12.68 -15.83
CA ARG A 136 0.00 13.06 -16.90
C ARG A 136 0.20 11.96 -17.94
N LEU A 137 -0.21 10.73 -17.63
CA LEU A 137 -0.12 9.57 -18.53
C LEU A 137 -1.52 9.26 -19.06
N PRO A 138 -2.05 9.99 -20.06
CA PRO A 138 -3.43 9.82 -20.52
C PRO A 138 -3.72 8.44 -21.12
N SER A 139 -2.68 7.68 -21.49
CA SER A 139 -2.77 6.30 -21.96
C SER A 139 -2.68 5.26 -20.84
N ALA A 140 -2.52 5.69 -19.58
CA ALA A 140 -2.51 4.77 -18.45
C ALA A 140 -3.89 4.16 -18.27
N ARG A 141 -3.95 2.83 -18.21
CA ARG A 141 -5.17 2.14 -17.81
C ARG A 141 -5.46 2.38 -16.31
N PRO A 142 -6.74 2.43 -15.92
CA PRO A 142 -7.13 2.47 -14.52
C PRO A 142 -6.61 1.25 -13.78
N VAL A 143 -6.26 1.46 -12.51
CA VAL A 143 -5.90 0.42 -11.58
C VAL A 143 -6.98 0.29 -10.50
N PRO A 144 -7.23 -0.93 -9.99
CA PRO A 144 -8.17 -1.17 -8.90
C PRO A 144 -7.70 -0.54 -7.59
N PHE A 145 -8.62 -0.31 -6.66
CA PHE A 145 -8.34 0.40 -5.40
C PHE A 145 -7.30 -0.28 -4.52
N TRP A 146 -7.20 -1.60 -4.53
CA TRP A 146 -6.14 -2.32 -3.79
C TRP A 146 -4.72 -1.88 -4.20
N ALA A 147 -4.54 -1.30 -5.40
CA ALA A 147 -3.25 -0.77 -5.79
C ALA A 147 -2.81 0.42 -4.92
N LEU A 148 -3.71 1.15 -4.25
CA LEU A 148 -3.36 2.14 -3.23
C LEU A 148 -2.64 1.47 -2.04
N SER A 149 -3.16 0.34 -1.56
CA SER A 149 -2.54 -0.45 -0.51
C SER A 149 -1.16 -0.98 -0.92
N ALA A 150 -1.05 -1.46 -2.16
CA ALA A 150 0.23 -1.92 -2.72
C ALA A 150 1.25 -0.78 -2.80
N LEU A 151 0.88 0.36 -3.38
CA LEU A 151 1.76 1.54 -3.47
C LEU A 151 2.19 2.03 -2.08
N ARG A 152 1.29 2.03 -1.10
CA ARG A 152 1.63 2.41 0.28
C ARG A 152 2.68 1.48 0.90
N ARG A 153 2.57 0.16 0.66
CA ARG A 153 3.61 -0.79 1.09
C ARG A 153 4.94 -0.52 0.40
N LEU A 154 4.91 -0.25 -0.92
CA LEU A 154 6.11 0.05 -1.70
C LEU A 154 6.78 1.35 -1.27
N VAL A 155 6.03 2.40 -0.89
CA VAL A 155 6.62 3.62 -0.31
C VAL A 155 7.39 3.30 0.97
N LYS A 156 6.76 2.58 1.92
CA LYS A 156 7.43 2.20 3.17
C LYS A 156 8.71 1.41 2.92
N LEU A 157 8.65 0.47 1.98
CA LEU A 157 9.78 -0.35 1.59
C LEU A 157 10.88 0.50 0.92
N SER A 158 10.52 1.42 0.04
CA SER A 158 11.45 2.34 -0.63
C SER A 158 12.16 3.26 0.37
N THR A 159 11.43 3.80 1.35
CA THR A 159 12.02 4.59 2.44
C THR A 159 12.97 3.75 3.30
N ALA A 160 12.54 2.56 3.74
CA ALA A 160 13.39 1.67 4.53
C ALA A 160 14.65 1.23 3.76
N HIS A 161 14.53 1.00 2.46
CA HIS A 161 15.66 0.69 1.59
C HIS A 161 16.65 1.87 1.52
N ALA A 162 16.15 3.10 1.33
CA ALA A 162 16.99 4.30 1.33
C ALA A 162 17.72 4.49 2.68
N ASP A 163 17.00 4.34 3.80
CA ASP A 163 17.58 4.44 5.14
C ASP A 163 18.66 3.39 5.38
N TYR A 164 18.41 2.15 4.95
CA TYR A 164 19.39 1.07 5.05
C TYR A 164 20.66 1.35 4.24
N VAL A 165 20.53 1.85 3.00
CA VAL A 165 21.69 2.21 2.16
C VAL A 165 22.54 3.30 2.84
N VAL A 166 21.91 4.29 3.45
CA VAL A 166 22.61 5.35 4.21
C VAL A 166 23.31 4.77 5.44
N ALA A 167 22.64 3.90 6.20
CA ALA A 167 23.21 3.24 7.36
C ALA A 167 24.42 2.36 6.98
N GLN A 168 24.29 1.57 5.92
CA GLN A 168 25.36 0.70 5.41
C GLN A 168 26.58 1.50 4.94
N SER A 169 26.34 2.61 4.24
CA SER A 169 27.41 3.54 3.84
C SER A 169 28.14 4.10 5.06
N THR A 170 27.38 4.58 6.05
CA THR A 170 27.92 5.12 7.31
C THR A 170 28.76 4.08 8.06
N ILE A 171 28.26 2.86 8.23
CA ILE A 171 29.00 1.76 8.88
C ILE A 171 30.29 1.46 8.11
N SER A 172 30.21 1.42 6.78
CA SER A 172 31.36 1.15 5.93
C SER A 172 32.44 2.22 6.06
N THR A 173 32.06 3.51 6.09
CA THR A 173 32.97 4.62 6.36
C THR A 173 33.59 4.53 7.76
N GLN A 174 32.80 4.23 8.79
CA GLN A 174 33.29 4.11 10.17
C GLN A 174 34.24 2.93 10.34
N CYS A 175 33.97 1.78 9.72
CA CYS A 175 34.87 0.61 9.72
C CYS A 175 36.20 0.87 8.99
N GLN A 176 36.25 1.86 8.10
CA GLN A 176 37.49 2.29 7.45
C GLN A 176 38.29 3.27 8.32
N SER A 177 37.72 3.82 9.39
CA SER A 177 38.45 4.73 10.28
C SER A 177 39.52 3.97 11.08
N PRO A 178 40.75 4.51 11.19
CA PRO A 178 41.84 3.87 11.93
C PRO A 178 41.51 3.74 13.43
N GLU A 179 40.76 4.69 13.98
CA GLU A 179 40.27 4.68 15.36
C GLU A 179 39.37 3.48 15.61
N MET A 180 38.36 3.25 14.76
CA MET A 180 37.42 2.15 14.94
C MET A 180 38.09 0.80 14.68
N GLN A 181 39.03 0.71 13.73
CA GLN A 181 39.84 -0.49 13.52
C GLN A 181 40.69 -0.83 14.75
N THR A 182 41.25 0.19 15.41
CA THR A 182 42.02 0.02 16.65
C THR A 182 41.12 -0.49 17.78
N CYS A 183 39.96 0.14 17.97
CA CYS A 183 38.96 -0.28 18.97
C CYS A 183 38.47 -1.72 18.72
N PHE A 184 38.15 -2.09 17.48
CA PHE A 184 37.71 -3.46 17.16
C PHE A 184 38.79 -4.50 17.46
N ARG A 185 40.06 -4.20 17.14
CA ARG A 185 41.19 -5.09 17.47
C ARG A 185 41.33 -5.25 18.98
N GLN A 186 41.28 -4.15 19.74
CA GLN A 186 41.34 -4.19 21.20
C GLN A 186 40.19 -5.01 21.79
N PHE A 187 38.96 -4.77 21.34
CA PHE A 187 37.78 -5.53 21.77
C PHE A 187 37.91 -7.02 21.46
N HIS A 188 38.37 -7.38 20.26
CA HIS A 188 38.61 -8.77 19.89
C HIS A 188 39.69 -9.44 20.76
N CYS A 189 40.78 -8.72 21.06
CA CYS A 189 41.79 -9.21 22.01
C CYS A 189 41.21 -9.44 23.40
N THR A 190 40.36 -8.53 23.89
CA THR A 190 39.69 -8.68 25.20
C THR A 190 38.73 -9.87 25.22
N LEU A 191 37.93 -10.06 24.16
CA LEU A 191 37.01 -11.20 24.06
C LEU A 191 37.73 -12.55 24.11
N LEU A 192 38.88 -12.67 23.44
CA LEU A 192 39.68 -13.91 23.47
C LEU A 192 40.34 -14.19 24.82
N GLN A 193 40.40 -13.19 25.70
CA GLN A 193 40.92 -13.33 27.07
C GLN A 193 39.84 -13.72 28.08
N TYR A 194 38.56 -13.69 27.71
CA TYR A 194 37.47 -14.18 28.55
C TYR A 194 37.30 -15.70 28.34
N PRO A 195 37.56 -16.53 29.36
CA PRO A 195 37.46 -17.99 29.28
C PRO A 195 36.02 -18.50 29.17
#